data_AF-A0A0F9AHQ4-F1
#
_entry.id   AF-A0A0F9AHQ4-F1
#
_cell.length_a   1.000
_cell.length_b   1.000
_cell.length_c   1.000
_cell.angle_alpha   90.00
_cell.angle_beta   90.00
_cell.angle_gamma   90.00
#
_symmetry.space_group_name_H-M   'P 1'
#
loop_
_entity.id
_entity.type
_entity.pdbx_description
1 polymer ?
#
loop_
_entity_poly.entity_id
_entity_poly.type
_entity_poly.pdbx_seq_one_letter_code
_entity_poly.pdbx_strand_id
1 'polypeptide(L)'
;MKHNRKPPLLIFRYIARDLLASTFAVCTVLLMVVVSGRFVKYLAQAAAGELDAGILLAIIGYRLPGFLELILPLAFFLAILLTYGRLYVQSEMTVMTACGMSPIQLVVYTMIPGLFIALL
;
A
#
# COMPACT_ATOMS: atom_id res chain seq x y z
N MET A 1 11.56 -25.78 -32.59
CA MET A 1 11.78 -24.37 -32.23
C MET A 1 11.44 -24.15 -30.76
N LYS A 2 12.45 -24.21 -29.87
CA LYS A 2 12.29 -24.03 -28.42
C LYS A 2 12.33 -22.52 -28.14
N HIS A 3 11.18 -21.86 -28.22
CA HIS A 3 11.09 -20.42 -27.97
C HIS A 3 11.29 -20.17 -26.46
N ASN A 4 12.52 -19.82 -26.11
CA ASN A 4 12.98 -19.43 -24.79
C ASN A 4 12.29 -18.12 -24.35
N ARG A 5 11.00 -18.20 -23.96
CA ARG A 5 10.23 -17.07 -23.45
C ARG A 5 10.65 -16.77 -22.02
N LYS A 6 11.69 -15.94 -21.85
CA LYS A 6 11.84 -15.15 -20.62
C LYS A 6 11.32 -13.72 -20.84
N PRO A 7 10.01 -13.45 -20.68
CA PRO A 7 9.54 -12.12 -20.31
C PRO A 7 8.64 -12.03 -19.04
N PRO A 8 8.57 -12.99 -18.10
CA PRO A 8 7.70 -12.82 -16.92
C PRO A 8 8.24 -11.78 -15.94
N LEU A 9 9.58 -11.63 -15.83
CA LEU A 9 10.21 -10.81 -14.80
C LEU A 9 10.06 -9.30 -15.01
N LEU A 10 9.99 -8.83 -16.26
CA LEU A 10 9.82 -7.39 -16.55
C LEU A 10 8.42 -6.92 -16.18
N ILE A 11 7.38 -7.68 -16.57
CA ILE A 11 5.99 -7.36 -16.24
C ILE A 11 5.76 -7.51 -14.74
N PHE A 12 6.32 -8.56 -14.12
CA PHE A 12 6.29 -8.70 -12.66
C PHE A 12 6.88 -7.48 -11.96
N ARG A 13 8.08 -7.03 -12.36
CA ARG A 13 8.74 -5.87 -11.75
C ARG A 13 7.97 -4.58 -11.97
N TYR A 14 7.30 -4.44 -13.13
CA TYR A 14 6.44 -3.30 -13.42
C TYR A 14 5.22 -3.28 -12.49
N ILE A 15 4.43 -4.37 -12.46
CA ILE A 15 3.24 -4.46 -11.61
C ILE A 15 3.60 -4.34 -10.12
N ALA A 16 4.66 -5.03 -9.67
CA ALA A 16 5.08 -4.97 -8.27
C ALA A 16 5.56 -3.56 -7.88
N ARG A 17 6.29 -2.86 -8.75
CA ARG A 17 6.73 -1.49 -8.48
C ARG A 17 5.55 -0.53 -8.42
N ASP A 18 4.63 -0.62 -9.37
CA ASP A 18 3.43 0.24 -9.39
C ASP A 18 2.55 -0.03 -8.17
N LEU A 19 2.37 -1.30 -7.80
CA LEU A 19 1.57 -1.70 -6.65
C LEU A 19 2.19 -1.24 -5.33
N LEU A 20 3.49 -1.43 -5.12
CA LEU A 20 4.19 -0.98 -3.92
C LEU A 20 4.22 0.55 -3.83
N ALA A 21 4.42 1.25 -4.95
CA ALA A 21 4.37 2.71 -5.00
C ALA A 21 2.97 3.23 -4.65
N SER A 22 1.91 2.64 -5.22
CA SER A 22 0.53 2.98 -4.88
C SER A 22 0.21 2.65 -3.41
N THR A 23 0.69 1.52 -2.89
CA THR A 23 0.51 1.15 -1.47
C THR A 23 1.16 2.16 -0.54
N PHE A 24 2.39 2.58 -0.83
CA PHE A 24 3.10 3.57 -0.05
C PHE A 24 2.39 4.94 -0.09
N ALA A 25 1.92 5.36 -1.26
CA ALA A 25 1.17 6.59 -1.42
C ALA A 25 -0.14 6.58 -0.60
N VAL A 26 -0.93 5.51 -0.74
CA VAL A 26 -2.20 5.37 0.01
C VAL A 26 -1.95 5.26 1.51
N CYS A 27 -0.94 4.49 1.94
CA CYS A 27 -0.55 4.37 3.35
C CYS A 27 -0.16 5.72 3.94
N THR A 28 0.62 6.51 3.22
CA THR A 28 1.02 7.87 3.64
C THR A 28 -0.20 8.77 3.83
N VAL A 29 -1.15 8.75 2.88
CA VAL A 29 -2.39 9.52 2.98
C VAL A 29 -3.23 9.08 4.19
N LEU A 30 -3.43 7.77 4.37
CA LEU A 30 -4.20 7.23 5.49
C LEU A 30 -3.55 7.55 6.84
N LEU A 31 -2.23 7.41 6.95
CA LEU A 31 -1.47 7.81 8.14
C LEU A 31 -1.65 9.30 8.42
N MET A 32 -1.54 10.15 7.41
CA MET A 32 -1.71 11.60 7.57
C MET A 32 -3.09 11.95 8.12
N VAL A 33 -4.14 11.30 7.62
CA VAL A 33 -5.52 11.48 8.12
C VAL A 33 -5.65 11.04 9.58
N VAL A 34 -5.16 9.85 9.92
CA VAL A 34 -5.26 9.29 11.28
C VAL A 34 -4.45 10.09 12.29
N VAL A 35 -3.20 10.43 11.95
CA VAL A 35 -2.30 11.22 12.81
C VAL A 35 -2.88 12.61 13.03
N SER A 36 -3.39 13.28 11.99
CA SER A 36 -4.00 14.60 12.13
C SER A 36 -5.19 14.57 13.09
N GLY A 37 -6.08 13.58 12.96
CA GLY A 37 -7.23 13.42 13.85
C GLY A 37 -6.82 13.14 15.31
N ARG A 38 -5.76 12.36 15.53
CA ARG A 38 -5.23 12.07 16.88
C ARG A 38 -4.49 13.26 17.48
N PHE A 39 -3.73 13.99 16.68
CA PHE A 39 -2.99 15.16 17.09
C PHE A 39 -3.92 16.23 17.68
N VAL A 40 -5.05 16.52 17.02
CA VAL A 40 -6.05 17.46 17.54
C VAL A 40 -6.62 17.01 18.88
N LYS A 41 -6.91 15.71 19.04
CA LYS A 41 -7.40 15.15 20.32
C LYS A 41 -6.35 15.27 21.44
N TYR A 42 -5.09 14.99 21.14
CA TYR A 42 -4.02 15.10 22.14
C TYR A 42 -3.72 16.54 22.52
N LEU A 43 -3.80 17.48 21.57
CA LEU A 43 -3.71 18.91 21.88
C LEU A 43 -4.83 19.37 22.82
N ALA A 44 -6.07 18.91 22.60
CA ALA A 44 -7.18 19.23 23.49
C ALA A 44 -6.97 18.70 24.91
N GLN A 45 -6.43 17.49 25.05
CA GLN A 45 -6.08 16.90 26.35
C GLN A 45 -4.93 17.66 27.05
N ALA A 46 -3.93 18.10 26.28
CA ALA A 46 -2.85 18.91 26.82
C ALA A 46 -3.33 20.29 27.28
N ALA A 47 -4.24 20.92 26.53
CA ALA A 47 -4.86 22.19 26.92
C ALA A 47 -5.75 22.07 28.17
N ALA A 48 -6.37 20.90 28.38
CA ALA A 48 -7.13 20.59 29.59
C ALA A 48 -6.23 20.27 30.81
N GLY A 49 -4.90 20.19 30.63
CA GLY A 49 -3.96 19.85 31.69
C GLY A 49 -3.88 18.35 32.02
N GLU A 50 -4.54 17.49 31.24
CA GLU A 50 -4.54 16.03 31.43
C GLU A 50 -3.27 15.37 30.87
N LEU A 51 -2.55 16.06 29.99
CA LEU A 51 -1.42 15.51 29.25
C LEU A 51 -0.30 16.55 29.11
N ASP A 52 0.94 16.16 29.41
CA ASP A 52 2.08 17.07 29.24
C ASP A 52 2.40 17.28 27.74
N ALA A 53 2.42 18.54 27.31
CA ALA A 53 2.69 18.90 25.92
C ALA A 53 4.10 18.46 25.47
N GLY A 54 5.04 18.35 26.40
CA GLY A 54 6.41 17.89 26.12
C GLY A 54 6.50 16.45 25.61
N ILE A 55 5.56 15.58 25.99
CA ILE A 55 5.54 14.16 25.59
C ILE A 55 4.57 13.85 24.43
N LEU A 56 3.78 14.83 23.99
CA LEU A 56 2.75 14.63 22.96
C LEU A 56 3.33 14.03 21.67
N LEU A 57 4.44 14.58 21.17
CA LEU A 57 5.10 14.06 19.97
C LEU A 57 5.63 12.64 20.16
N ALA A 58 6.16 12.31 21.35
CA ALA A 58 6.64 10.98 21.68
C ALA A 58 5.49 9.95 21.73
N ILE A 59 4.34 10.34 22.29
CA ILE A 59 3.13 9.50 22.33
C ILE A 59 2.62 9.20 20.92
N ILE A 60 2.59 10.22 20.04
CA ILE A 60 2.19 10.02 18.64
C ILE A 60 3.16 9.08 17.94
N GLY A 61 4.47 9.31 18.07
CA GLY A 61 5.49 8.44 17.50
C GLY A 61 5.37 6.99 17.97
N TYR A 62 5.12 6.77 19.26
CA TYR A 62 4.95 5.43 19.83
C TYR A 62 3.68 4.71 19.34
N ARG A 63 2.62 5.46 18.99
CA ARG A 63 1.38 4.88 18.45
C ARG A 63 1.43 4.62 16.95
N LEU A 64 2.37 5.23 16.21
CA LEU A 64 2.48 5.04 14.76
C LEU A 64 2.59 3.56 14.33
N PRO A 65 3.44 2.71 14.94
CA PRO A 65 3.55 1.30 14.54
C PRO A 65 2.21 0.55 14.69
N GLY A 66 1.48 0.80 15.77
CA GLY A 66 0.17 0.18 15.99
C GLY A 66 -0.91 0.64 15.00
N PHE A 67 -0.83 1.87 14.49
CA PHE A 67 -1.69 2.29 13.39
C PHE A 67 -1.25 1.66 12.07
N LEU A 68 0.05 1.49 11.86
CA LEU A 68 0.61 0.92 10.65
C LEU A 68 0.13 -0.51 10.45
N GLU A 69 0.09 -1.33 11.52
CA GLU A 69 -0.41 -2.72 11.48
C GLU A 69 -1.82 -2.83 10.87
N LEU A 70 -2.69 -1.84 11.13
CA LEU A 70 -4.06 -1.80 10.58
C LEU A 70 -4.13 -1.11 9.22
N ILE A 71 -3.37 -0.04 9.03
CA ILE A 71 -3.40 0.80 7.83
C ILE A 71 -2.75 0.08 6.64
N LEU A 72 -1.68 -0.67 6.89
CA LEU A 72 -0.86 -1.29 5.85
C LEU A 72 -1.64 -2.34 5.01
N PRO A 73 -2.40 -3.29 5.58
CA PRO A 73 -3.26 -4.18 4.80
C PRO A 73 -4.39 -3.44 4.08
N LEU A 74 -4.97 -2.41 4.71
CA LEU A 74 -6.01 -1.58 4.09
C LEU A 74 -5.46 -0.79 2.89
N ALA A 75 -4.28 -0.19 3.04
CA ALA A 75 -3.60 0.56 2.00
C ALA A 75 -3.22 -0.35 0.83
N PHE A 76 -2.76 -1.57 1.11
CA PHE A 76 -2.45 -2.56 0.08
C PHE A 76 -3.70 -2.95 -0.73
N PHE A 77 -4.83 -3.20 -0.04
CA PHE A 77 -6.10 -3.50 -0.70
C PHE A 77 -6.53 -2.36 -1.64
N LEU A 78 -6.50 -1.12 -1.15
CA LEU A 78 -6.84 0.05 -1.97
C LEU A 78 -5.86 0.26 -3.13
N ALA A 79 -4.57 0.00 -2.91
CA ALA A 79 -3.57 0.08 -3.97
C ALA A 79 -3.82 -0.94 -5.08
N ILE A 80 -4.22 -2.18 -4.75
CA ILE A 80 -4.62 -3.17 -5.76
C ILE A 80 -5.74 -2.60 -6.63
N LEU A 81 -6.80 -2.07 -6.02
CA LEU A 81 -7.94 -1.52 -6.75
C LEU A 81 -7.54 -0.36 -7.67
N LEU A 82 -6.72 0.56 -7.16
CA LEU A 82 -6.29 1.75 -7.91
C LEU A 82 -5.32 1.39 -9.05
N THR A 83 -4.30 0.59 -8.77
CA THR A 83 -3.32 0.17 -9.77
C THR A 83 -3.99 -0.67 -10.85
N TYR A 84 -4.82 -1.64 -10.47
CA TYR A 84 -5.50 -2.47 -11.47
C TYR A 84 -6.53 -1.66 -12.25
N GLY A 85 -7.30 -0.80 -11.58
CA GLY A 85 -8.20 0.14 -12.25
C GLY A 85 -7.48 0.97 -13.31
N ARG A 86 -6.28 1.50 -12.99
CA ARG A 86 -5.43 2.22 -13.96
C ARG A 86 -5.04 1.33 -15.14
N LEU A 87 -4.56 0.12 -14.89
CA LEU A 87 -4.16 -0.85 -15.93
C LEU A 87 -5.32 -1.25 -16.84
N TYR A 88 -6.54 -1.33 -16.30
CA TYR A 88 -7.76 -1.58 -17.10
C TYR A 88 -8.14 -0.37 -17.95
N VAL A 89 -8.15 0.84 -17.38
CA VAL A 89 -8.47 2.09 -18.10
C VAL A 89 -7.49 2.37 -19.22
N GLN A 90 -6.19 2.10 -19.00
CA GLN A 90 -5.15 2.26 -20.00
C GLN A 90 -5.07 1.10 -21.00
N SER A 91 -5.99 0.13 -20.93
CA SER A 91 -6.00 -1.09 -21.75
C SER A 91 -4.73 -1.95 -21.64
N GLU A 92 -3.82 -1.68 -20.70
CA GLU A 92 -2.61 -2.47 -20.47
C GLU A 92 -2.97 -3.90 -20.04
N MET A 93 -3.98 -4.05 -19.18
CA MET A 93 -4.46 -5.37 -18.75
C MET A 93 -5.00 -6.18 -19.94
N THR A 94 -5.76 -5.55 -20.83
CA THR A 94 -6.33 -6.18 -22.03
C THR A 94 -5.25 -6.65 -22.99
N VAL A 95 -4.18 -5.86 -23.17
CA VAL A 95 -3.03 -6.25 -24.00
C VAL A 95 -2.30 -7.43 -23.36
N MET A 96 -2.08 -7.40 -22.05
CA MET A 96 -1.41 -8.50 -21.34
C MET A 96 -2.17 -9.82 -21.48
N THR A 97 -3.49 -9.81 -21.32
CA THR A 97 -4.32 -11.02 -21.48
C THR A 97 -4.37 -11.47 -22.94
N ALA A 98 -4.45 -10.55 -23.91
CA ALA A 98 -4.39 -10.87 -25.35
C ALA A 98 -3.05 -11.49 -25.77
N CYS A 99 -1.94 -11.11 -25.12
CA CYS A 99 -0.62 -11.72 -25.32
C CYS A 99 -0.46 -13.10 -24.63
N GLY A 100 -1.52 -13.62 -24.00
CA GLY A 100 -1.54 -14.94 -23.39
C GLY A 100 -1.18 -14.96 -21.89
N MET A 101 -1.22 -13.81 -21.19
CA MET A 101 -1.08 -13.79 -19.74
C MET A 101 -2.36 -14.33 -19.07
N SER A 102 -2.20 -15.30 -18.18
CA SER A 102 -3.32 -15.86 -17.42
C SER A 102 -3.67 -14.97 -16.22
N PRO A 103 -4.95 -14.81 -15.86
CA PRO A 103 -5.36 -14.13 -14.63
C PRO A 103 -4.71 -14.72 -13.36
N ILE A 104 -4.44 -16.02 -13.34
CA ILE A 104 -3.78 -16.70 -12.20
C ILE A 104 -2.35 -16.18 -12.02
N GLN A 105 -1.62 -15.91 -13.12
CA GLN A 105 -0.27 -15.34 -13.03
C GLN A 105 -0.31 -13.96 -12.38
N LEU A 106 -1.35 -13.18 -12.67
CA LEU A 106 -1.57 -11.86 -12.09
C LEU A 106 -1.79 -11.93 -10.57
N VAL A 107 -2.60 -12.89 -10.11
CA VAL A 107 -2.81 -13.14 -8.68
C VAL A 107 -1.51 -13.54 -8.00
N VAL A 108 -0.73 -14.45 -8.60
CA VAL A 108 0.58 -14.86 -8.06
C VAL A 108 1.54 -13.68 -7.95
N TYR A 109 1.55 -12.79 -8.96
CA TYR A 109 2.38 -11.59 -8.94
C TYR A 109 1.99 -10.59 -7.86
N THR A 110 0.72 -10.54 -7.46
CA THR A 110 0.24 -9.70 -6.36
C THR A 110 0.44 -10.36 -5.00
N MET A 111 0.42 -11.70 -4.95
CA MET A 111 0.62 -12.46 -3.72
C MET A 111 2.04 -12.28 -3.16
N ILE A 112 3.05 -12.13 -4.02
CA ILE A 112 4.44 -11.90 -3.59
C ILE A 112 4.60 -10.58 -2.80
N PRO A 113 4.22 -9.39 -3.33
CA PRO A 113 4.26 -8.15 -2.56
C PRO A 113 3.27 -8.16 -1.39
N GLY A 114 2.15 -8.88 -1.49
CA GLY A 114 1.22 -9.08 -0.37
C GLY A 114 1.85 -9.85 0.79
N LEU A 115 2.61 -10.91 0.51
CA LEU A 115 3.37 -11.66 1.52
C LEU A 115 4.49 -10.82 2.14
N PHE A 116 5.17 -10.00 1.34
CA PHE A 116 6.17 -9.06 1.85
C PHE A 116 5.56 -8.08 2.83
N ILE A 117 4.38 -7.55 2.50
CA ILE A 117 3.59 -6.67 3.35
C ILE A 117 3.11 -7.38 4.62
N ALA A 118 2.66 -8.64 4.51
CA ALA A 118 2.19 -9.41 5.66
C ALA A 118 3.31 -9.80 6.64
N LEU A 119 4.56 -9.83 6.17
CA LEU A 119 5.74 -10.12 7.00
C LEU A 119 6.31 -8.88 7.69
N LEU A 120 5.90 -7.67 7.26
CA LEU A 120 6.38 -6.38 7.77
C LEU A 120 5.55 -5.93 8.98
#